data_AF-A0A2A4V3W9-F1
#
_entry.id   AF-A0A2A4V3W9-F1
#
_cell.length_a   1.000
_cell.length_b   1.000
_cell.length_c   1.000
_cell.angle_alpha   90.00
_cell.angle_beta   90.00
_cell.angle_gamma   90.00
#
_symmetry.space_group_name_H-M   'P 1'
#
loop_
_entity.id
_entity.type
_entity.pdbx_description
1 polymer ?
#
loop_
_entity_poly.entity_id
_entity_poly.type
_entity_poly.pdbx_seq_one_letter_code
_entity_poly.pdbx_strand_id
1 'polypeptide(L)'
;NWKLPVENYCEAYHLPWVHPSLNTYSRLEDHYNIMFEGRFAGQGSTAYRLAETVDTTLPKFPSWPADKLQHAEYVALFPNVLLGIQADHAFAMMIEPISAEETVEHLRVFYVGDDAISDKYAECRKATVESWRIVFGEDIDAVEGMQKGRHSQGFTGGVFSPEMDLPTHYFQTWLAQQLKNIEDEA
;
A
#
# COMPACT_ATOMS: atom_id res chain seq x y z
N ASN A 1 12.17 -10.16 -3.82
CA ASN A 1 11.28 -10.59 -4.93
C ASN A 1 10.12 -9.60 -5.06
N TRP A 2 9.78 -9.14 -6.26
CA TRP A 2 8.77 -8.09 -6.48
C TRP A 2 7.36 -8.40 -5.93
N LYS A 3 7.03 -9.68 -5.77
CA LYS A 3 5.72 -10.09 -5.24
C LYS A 3 5.55 -9.74 -3.76
N LEU A 4 6.65 -9.70 -3.00
CA LEU A 4 6.58 -9.54 -1.54
C LEU A 4 6.12 -8.15 -1.11
N PRO A 5 6.60 -7.03 -1.71
CA PRO A 5 6.00 -5.72 -1.47
C PRO A 5 4.50 -5.65 -1.81
N VAL A 6 4.08 -6.32 -2.89
CA VAL A 6 2.66 -6.36 -3.28
C VAL A 6 1.83 -7.16 -2.26
N GLU A 7 2.34 -8.31 -1.80
CA GLU A 7 1.72 -9.10 -0.73
C GLU A 7 1.58 -8.29 0.57
N ASN A 8 2.65 -7.59 0.98
CA ASN A 8 2.66 -6.74 2.17
C ASN A 8 1.63 -5.60 2.08
N TYR A 9 1.51 -4.98 0.91
CA TYR A 9 0.59 -3.85 0.72
C TYR A 9 -0.89 -4.26 0.64
N CYS A 10 -1.17 -5.50 0.26
CA CYS A 10 -2.54 -5.99 0.09
C CYS A 10 -3.32 -6.09 1.41
N GLU A 11 -2.64 -6.20 2.54
CA GLU A 11 -3.25 -6.46 3.85
C GLU A 11 -2.90 -5.38 4.87
N ALA A 12 -3.73 -5.27 5.91
CA ALA A 12 -3.53 -4.34 7.04
C ALA A 12 -3.09 -5.06 8.31
N TYR A 13 -2.99 -6.39 8.29
CA TYR A 13 -2.69 -7.22 9.45
C TYR A 13 -1.38 -6.81 10.12
N HIS A 14 -0.35 -6.46 9.35
CA HIS A 14 0.95 -6.10 9.92
C HIS A 14 0.96 -4.76 10.68
N LEU A 15 -0.05 -3.89 10.50
CA LEU A 15 -0.05 -2.50 10.98
C LEU A 15 0.34 -2.35 12.46
N PRO A 16 -0.22 -3.11 13.43
CA PRO A 16 0.09 -2.91 14.85
C PRO A 16 1.54 -3.19 15.22
N TRP A 17 2.25 -3.98 14.40
CA TRP A 17 3.60 -4.46 14.69
C TRP A 17 4.68 -3.76 13.87
N VAL A 18 4.41 -3.50 12.58
CA VAL A 18 5.36 -2.85 11.66
C VAL A 18 5.21 -1.33 11.70
N HIS A 19 3.99 -0.82 11.79
CA HIS A 19 3.71 0.62 11.79
C HIS A 19 2.97 1.08 13.05
N PRO A 20 3.55 0.96 14.25
CA PRO A 20 2.89 1.35 15.49
C PRO A 20 2.46 2.83 15.50
N SER A 21 3.20 3.71 14.80
CA SER A 21 2.82 5.12 14.64
C SER A 21 1.62 5.30 13.71
N LEU A 22 1.64 4.69 12.51
CA LEU A 22 0.50 4.72 11.58
C LEU A 22 -0.77 4.18 12.22
N ASN A 23 -0.65 3.09 12.99
CA ASN A 23 -1.76 2.47 13.68
C ASN A 23 -2.40 3.39 14.75
N THR A 24 -1.83 4.54 15.09
CA THR A 24 -2.49 5.54 15.97
C THR A 24 -3.49 6.43 15.24
N TYR A 25 -3.34 6.61 13.93
CA TYR A 25 -4.17 7.49 13.09
C TYR A 25 -4.75 6.79 11.85
N SER A 26 -4.58 5.47 11.77
CA SER A 26 -5.22 4.54 10.84
C SER A 26 -5.20 3.16 11.49
N ARG A 27 -6.12 2.91 12.41
CA ARG A 27 -6.09 1.71 13.26
C ARG A 27 -6.54 0.48 12.50
N LEU A 28 -5.98 -0.68 12.83
CA LEU A 28 -6.35 -1.97 12.22
C LEU A 28 -7.86 -2.23 12.23
N GLU A 29 -8.56 -1.95 13.33
CA GLU A 29 -10.01 -2.18 13.45
C GLU A 29 -10.87 -1.30 12.53
N ASP A 30 -10.32 -0.22 11.98
CA ASP A 30 -11.02 0.70 11.08
C ASP A 30 -10.81 0.32 9.61
N HIS A 31 -10.09 -0.78 9.33
CA HIS A 31 -9.78 -1.25 7.99
C HIS A 31 -10.80 -2.23 7.42
N TYR A 32 -10.89 -2.26 6.10
CA TYR A 32 -11.70 -3.19 5.33
C TYR A 32 -10.96 -3.65 4.06
N ASN A 33 -11.32 -4.84 3.58
CA ASN A 33 -10.70 -5.45 2.42
C ASN A 33 -11.33 -4.94 1.10
N ILE A 34 -10.49 -4.73 0.08
CA ILE A 34 -10.89 -4.32 -1.27
C ILE A 34 -10.41 -5.39 -2.25
N MET A 35 -11.30 -5.91 -3.09
CA MET A 35 -10.97 -6.82 -4.19
C MET A 35 -11.90 -6.51 -5.36
N PHE A 36 -11.36 -6.39 -6.57
CA PHE A 36 -12.16 -5.99 -7.72
C PHE A 36 -11.75 -6.70 -9.01
N GLU A 37 -12.70 -7.46 -9.57
CA GLU A 37 -12.71 -7.99 -10.94
C GLU A 37 -11.39 -8.59 -11.47
N GLY A 38 -10.57 -9.17 -10.60
CA GLY A 38 -9.29 -9.78 -10.95
C GLY A 38 -8.25 -8.75 -11.41
N ARG A 39 -8.43 -7.47 -11.08
CA ARG A 39 -7.58 -6.36 -11.55
C ARG A 39 -6.82 -5.67 -10.44
N PHE A 40 -7.40 -5.60 -9.25
CA PHE A 40 -6.73 -5.04 -8.08
C PHE A 40 -7.27 -5.62 -6.79
N ALA A 41 -6.45 -5.54 -5.75
CA ALA A 41 -6.80 -5.89 -4.39
C ALA A 41 -6.05 -5.01 -3.40
N GLY A 42 -6.54 -4.91 -2.18
CA GLY A 42 -5.87 -4.19 -1.10
C GLY A 42 -6.80 -3.95 0.07
N GLN A 43 -6.61 -2.80 0.72
CA GLN A 43 -7.32 -2.42 1.93
C GLN A 43 -7.73 -0.95 1.88
N GLY A 44 -8.72 -0.58 2.68
CA GLY A 44 -9.05 0.81 2.96
C GLY A 44 -9.23 1.03 4.44
N SER A 45 -9.04 2.26 4.88
CA SER A 45 -9.31 2.74 6.24
C SER A 45 -10.49 3.69 6.23
N THR A 46 -11.35 3.58 7.24
CA THR A 46 -12.44 4.55 7.49
C THR A 46 -12.03 5.67 8.45
N ALA A 47 -10.82 5.59 9.02
CA ALA A 47 -10.34 6.49 10.06
C ALA A 47 -8.87 6.86 9.87
N TYR A 48 -8.54 7.40 8.70
CA TYR A 48 -7.24 7.96 8.37
C TYR A 48 -7.14 9.45 8.74
N ARG A 49 -6.15 9.81 9.57
CA ARG A 49 -6.00 11.17 10.16
C ARG A 49 -4.58 11.73 10.12
N LEU A 50 -3.76 11.36 9.13
CA LEU A 50 -2.37 11.85 9.04
C LEU A 50 -2.26 13.37 9.16
N ALA A 51 -3.13 14.11 8.47
CA ALA A 51 -3.11 15.57 8.47
C ALA A 51 -3.22 16.19 9.88
N GLU A 52 -3.99 15.57 10.77
CA GLU A 52 -4.13 15.99 12.18
C GLU A 52 -2.85 15.66 12.97
N THR A 53 -2.19 14.54 12.66
CA THR A 53 -0.98 14.07 13.36
C THR A 53 0.26 14.90 13.03
N VAL A 54 0.41 15.34 11.78
CA VAL A 54 1.58 16.11 11.32
C VAL A 54 1.28 17.59 11.05
N ASP A 55 0.12 18.08 11.50
CA ASP A 55 -0.34 19.46 11.37
C ASP A 55 -0.20 20.00 9.93
N THR A 56 -0.80 19.28 8.99
CA THR A 56 -0.81 19.66 7.57
C THR A 56 -2.21 20.04 7.10
N THR A 57 -2.28 20.94 6.13
CA THR A 57 -3.52 21.28 5.46
C THR A 57 -3.22 21.42 3.98
N LEU A 58 -3.69 20.49 3.17
CA LEU A 58 -3.57 20.51 1.72
C LEU A 58 -4.94 20.71 1.06
N PRO A 59 -5.00 21.24 -0.18
CA PRO A 59 -6.23 21.23 -0.96
C PRO A 59 -6.77 19.81 -1.13
N LYS A 60 -8.10 19.68 -1.13
CA LYS A 60 -8.80 18.39 -1.22
C LYS A 60 -9.48 18.23 -2.57
N PHE A 61 -9.71 16.98 -2.98
CA PHE A 61 -10.50 16.66 -4.18
C PHE A 61 -11.87 17.35 -4.09
N PRO A 62 -12.25 18.23 -5.03
CA PRO A 62 -13.50 19.00 -4.94
C PRO A 62 -14.76 18.12 -4.90
N SER A 63 -14.69 16.94 -5.50
CA SER A 63 -15.78 15.96 -5.54
C SER A 63 -15.61 14.83 -4.51
N TRP A 64 -14.67 14.94 -3.58
CA TRP A 64 -14.55 13.95 -2.50
C TRP A 64 -15.81 13.99 -1.61
N PRO A 65 -16.41 12.84 -1.26
CA PRO A 65 -17.57 12.82 -0.39
C PRO A 65 -17.24 13.42 0.99
N ALA A 66 -18.07 14.36 1.45
CA ALA A 66 -17.83 15.08 2.70
C ALA A 66 -17.85 14.17 3.95
N ASP A 67 -18.64 13.09 3.89
CA ASP A 67 -18.72 12.04 4.91
C ASP A 67 -17.53 11.07 4.88
N LYS A 68 -16.68 11.14 3.84
CA LYS A 68 -15.51 10.27 3.65
C LYS A 68 -14.18 11.01 3.75
N LEU A 69 -14.14 12.18 4.36
CA LEU A 69 -12.90 12.96 4.48
C LEU A 69 -11.77 12.26 5.24
N GLN A 70 -12.11 11.24 6.04
CA GLN A 70 -11.16 10.41 6.79
C GLN A 70 -11.00 9.02 6.18
N HIS A 71 -11.53 8.79 4.98
CA HIS A 71 -11.28 7.56 4.27
C HIS A 71 -9.95 7.64 3.53
N ALA A 72 -9.23 6.52 3.54
CA ALA A 72 -8.08 6.28 2.68
C ALA A 72 -8.23 4.89 2.06
N GLU A 73 -7.86 4.74 0.79
CA GLU A 73 -7.88 3.44 0.10
C GLU A 73 -6.50 3.16 -0.49
N TYR A 74 -6.07 1.91 -0.37
CA TYR A 74 -4.74 1.43 -0.68
C TYR A 74 -4.89 0.14 -1.49
N VAL A 75 -4.73 0.25 -2.81
CA VAL A 75 -4.95 -0.86 -3.75
C VAL A 75 -3.70 -1.16 -4.56
N ALA A 76 -3.30 -2.43 -4.57
CA ALA A 76 -2.37 -2.95 -5.55
C ALA A 76 -3.10 -3.15 -6.89
N LEU A 77 -2.83 -2.28 -7.85
CA LEU A 77 -3.19 -2.47 -9.24
C LEU A 77 -2.23 -3.49 -9.86
N PHE A 78 -2.77 -4.63 -10.25
CA PHE A 78 -1.95 -5.71 -10.79
C PHE A 78 -1.36 -5.31 -12.15
N PRO A 79 -0.07 -5.65 -12.41
CA PRO A 79 0.78 -6.48 -11.57
C PRO A 79 1.43 -5.75 -10.38
N ASN A 80 1.89 -4.52 -10.56
CA ASN A 80 3.01 -4.00 -9.75
C ASN A 80 2.92 -2.50 -9.41
N VAL A 81 1.73 -1.93 -9.36
CA VAL A 81 1.52 -0.52 -8.95
C VAL A 81 0.69 -0.49 -7.68
N LEU A 82 1.25 0.07 -6.61
CA LEU A 82 0.57 0.27 -5.34
C LEU A 82 0.05 1.70 -5.30
N LEU A 83 -1.27 1.86 -5.23
CA LEU A 83 -1.94 3.16 -5.27
C LEU A 83 -2.61 3.44 -3.92
N GLY A 84 -2.21 4.53 -3.28
CA GLY A 84 -2.92 5.08 -2.13
C GLY A 84 -3.65 6.36 -2.51
N ILE A 85 -4.87 6.53 -2.01
CA ILE A 85 -5.66 7.74 -2.21
C ILE A 85 -6.34 8.19 -0.92
N GLN A 86 -6.26 9.49 -0.68
CA GLN A 86 -6.84 10.21 0.45
C GLN A 86 -7.55 11.47 -0.05
N ALA A 87 -8.21 12.21 0.84
CA ALA A 87 -8.96 13.40 0.45
C ALA A 87 -8.09 14.51 -0.17
N ASP A 88 -6.80 14.61 0.19
CA ASP A 88 -5.92 15.73 -0.15
C ASP A 88 -4.64 15.35 -0.92
N HIS A 89 -4.34 14.07 -1.05
CA HIS A 89 -3.25 13.57 -1.87
C HIS A 89 -3.52 12.14 -2.34
N ALA A 90 -2.69 11.70 -3.28
CA ALA A 90 -2.57 10.31 -3.68
C ALA A 90 -1.09 9.97 -3.83
N PHE A 91 -0.74 8.70 -3.79
CA PHE A 91 0.58 8.24 -4.17
C PHE A 91 0.49 7.03 -5.07
N ALA A 92 1.49 6.88 -5.94
CA ALA A 92 1.74 5.65 -6.67
C ALA A 92 3.16 5.18 -6.35
N MET A 93 3.29 3.92 -5.93
CA MET A 93 4.56 3.23 -5.80
C MET A 93 4.65 2.18 -6.92
N MET A 94 5.61 2.35 -7.82
CA MET A 94 5.88 1.39 -8.89
C MET A 94 6.94 0.40 -8.41
N ILE A 95 6.61 -0.88 -8.46
CA ILE A 95 7.50 -1.97 -8.06
C ILE A 95 8.27 -2.46 -9.30
N GLU A 96 9.54 -2.10 -9.41
CA GLU A 96 10.43 -2.48 -10.51
C GLU A 96 11.20 -3.77 -10.18
N PRO A 97 10.86 -4.92 -10.79
CA PRO A 97 11.64 -6.15 -10.61
C PRO A 97 13.00 -6.05 -11.32
N ILE A 98 14.09 -6.14 -10.55
CA ILE A 98 15.46 -6.20 -11.10
C ILE A 98 15.90 -7.65 -11.29
N SER A 99 15.59 -8.50 -10.31
CA SER A 99 15.84 -9.94 -10.36
C SER A 99 14.79 -10.70 -9.55
N ALA A 100 14.95 -12.02 -9.43
CA ALA A 100 14.09 -12.82 -8.57
C ALA A 100 14.18 -12.41 -7.09
N GLU A 101 15.26 -11.74 -6.67
CA GLU A 101 15.52 -11.38 -5.27
C GLU A 101 15.66 -9.87 -5.05
N GLU A 102 15.84 -9.08 -6.12
CA GLU A 102 16.07 -7.64 -6.05
C GLU A 102 14.92 -6.86 -6.71
N THR A 103 14.51 -5.75 -6.10
CA THR A 103 13.38 -4.93 -6.53
C THR A 103 13.63 -3.48 -6.11
N VAL A 104 13.25 -2.52 -6.96
CA VAL A 104 13.33 -1.08 -6.68
C VAL A 104 11.94 -0.51 -6.59
N GLU A 105 11.66 0.27 -5.54
CA GLU A 105 10.37 0.92 -5.32
C GLU A 105 10.43 2.40 -5.67
N HIS A 106 9.59 2.84 -6.60
CA HIS A 106 9.55 4.24 -7.05
C HIS A 106 8.30 4.93 -6.52
N LEU A 107 8.45 5.68 -5.43
CA LEU A 107 7.36 6.49 -4.88
C LEU A 107 7.17 7.79 -5.69
N ARG A 108 5.91 8.09 -6.00
CA ARG A 108 5.44 9.39 -6.53
C ARG A 108 4.25 9.83 -5.70
N VAL A 109 4.31 11.05 -5.15
CA VAL A 109 3.22 11.66 -4.40
C VAL A 109 2.59 12.76 -5.26
N PHE A 110 1.27 12.76 -5.33
CA PHE A 110 0.45 13.67 -6.12
C PHE A 110 -0.45 14.47 -5.19
N TYR A 111 -0.60 15.76 -5.46
CA TYR A 111 -1.42 16.68 -4.67
C TYR A 111 -2.57 17.23 -5.51
N VAL A 112 -3.65 17.62 -4.84
CA VAL A 112 -4.86 18.06 -5.53
C VAL A 112 -4.74 19.51 -6.01
N GLY A 113 -4.72 19.69 -7.33
CA GLY A 113 -4.81 21.00 -7.97
C GLY A 113 -3.52 21.84 -7.90
N ASP A 114 -3.44 22.83 -8.78
CA ASP A 114 -2.22 23.64 -8.96
C ASP A 114 -1.89 24.51 -7.74
N ASP A 115 -2.89 24.87 -6.91
CA ASP A 115 -2.62 25.65 -5.70
C ASP A 115 -1.76 24.85 -4.70
N ALA A 116 -1.90 23.51 -4.68
CA ALA A 116 -1.16 22.64 -3.77
C ALA A 116 0.36 22.65 -4.01
N ILE A 117 0.83 23.06 -5.19
CA ILE A 117 2.26 23.17 -5.51
C ILE A 117 2.86 24.54 -5.20
N SER A 118 2.06 25.51 -4.75
CA SER A 118 2.54 26.84 -4.35
C SER A 118 3.39 26.80 -3.08
N ASP A 119 4.16 27.87 -2.82
CA ASP A 119 5.02 27.99 -1.64
C ASP A 119 4.23 27.95 -0.32
N LYS A 120 2.94 28.34 -0.37
CA LYS A 120 2.02 28.27 0.78
C LYS A 120 1.96 26.87 1.40
N TYR A 121 2.07 25.83 0.58
CA TYR A 121 1.95 24.43 1.00
C TYR A 121 3.28 23.69 1.00
N ALA A 122 4.42 24.37 0.82
CA ALA A 122 5.73 23.72 0.71
C ALA A 122 6.05 22.83 1.93
N GLU A 123 5.86 23.34 3.15
CA GLU A 123 6.10 22.55 4.37
C GLU A 123 5.07 21.43 4.54
N CYS A 124 3.80 21.64 4.15
CA CYS A 124 2.78 20.60 4.16
C CYS A 124 3.17 19.44 3.22
N ARG A 125 3.56 19.75 1.98
CA ARG A 125 4.00 18.74 1.00
C ARG A 125 5.19 17.94 1.53
N LYS A 126 6.18 18.64 2.09
CA LYS A 126 7.39 18.04 2.68
C LYS A 126 7.02 17.09 3.82
N ALA A 127 6.18 17.52 4.75
CA ALA A 127 5.71 16.69 5.86
C ALA A 127 4.97 15.43 5.35
N THR A 128 4.04 15.58 4.39
CA THR A 128 3.32 14.44 3.80
C THR A 128 4.25 13.43 3.13
N VAL A 129 5.22 13.89 2.33
CA VAL A 129 6.19 13.00 1.67
C VAL A 129 7.08 12.29 2.68
N GLU A 130 7.54 13.00 3.71
CA GLU A 130 8.37 12.40 4.75
C GLU A 130 7.60 11.35 5.55
N SER A 131 6.32 11.59 5.87
CA SER A 131 5.46 10.58 6.52
C SER A 131 5.35 9.30 5.70
N TRP A 132 5.12 9.40 4.38
CA TRP A 132 5.10 8.22 3.51
C TRP A 132 6.45 7.54 3.42
N ARG A 133 7.54 8.30 3.32
CA ARG A 133 8.89 7.76 3.31
C ARG A 133 9.18 6.94 4.58
N ILE A 134 8.73 7.40 5.75
CA ILE A 134 8.87 6.66 7.01
C ILE A 134 8.06 5.36 6.95
N VAL A 135 6.77 5.45 6.64
CA VAL A 135 5.88 4.27 6.57
C VAL A 135 6.45 3.21 5.63
N PHE A 136 6.74 3.56 4.37
CA PHE A 136 7.31 2.60 3.42
C PHE A 136 8.72 2.11 3.81
N GLY A 137 9.48 2.93 4.53
CA GLY A 137 10.78 2.52 5.06
C GLY A 137 10.68 1.42 6.13
N GLU A 138 9.63 1.45 6.96
CA GLU A 138 9.39 0.44 7.99
C GLU A 138 9.06 -0.94 7.39
N ASP A 139 8.43 -0.99 6.21
CA ASP A 139 8.10 -2.23 5.50
C ASP A 139 9.31 -2.98 4.96
N ILE A 140 10.41 -2.29 4.65
CA ILE A 140 11.59 -2.87 4.00
C ILE A 140 12.14 -4.04 4.81
N ASP A 141 12.29 -3.85 6.13
CA ASP A 141 12.84 -4.90 7.01
C ASP A 141 11.92 -6.12 7.08
N ALA A 142 10.60 -5.92 7.07
CA ALA A 142 9.62 -7.00 7.06
C ALA A 142 9.67 -7.79 5.74
N VAL A 143 9.67 -7.10 4.60
CA VAL A 143 9.73 -7.68 3.25
C VAL A 143 11.06 -8.42 3.02
N GLU A 144 12.19 -7.82 3.41
CA GLU A 144 13.49 -8.49 3.33
C GLU A 144 13.56 -9.70 4.26
N GLY A 145 12.99 -9.61 5.46
CA GLY A 145 12.87 -10.72 6.39
C GLY A 145 12.07 -11.88 5.79
N MET A 146 10.94 -11.57 5.14
CA MET A 146 10.11 -12.51 4.39
C MET A 146 10.88 -13.19 3.24
N GLN A 147 11.72 -12.44 2.52
CA GLN A 147 12.59 -12.99 1.47
C GLN A 147 13.63 -13.94 2.06
N LYS A 148 14.39 -13.49 3.07
CA LYS A 148 15.42 -14.29 3.76
C LYS A 148 14.83 -15.58 4.33
N GLY A 149 13.66 -15.50 4.97
CA GLY A 149 12.96 -16.64 5.55
C GLY A 149 12.57 -17.72 4.55
N ARG A 150 12.23 -17.33 3.31
CA ARG A 150 11.87 -18.26 2.22
C ARG A 150 13.04 -19.12 1.72
N HIS A 151 14.29 -18.75 2.03
CA HIS A 151 15.47 -19.58 1.74
C HIS A 151 15.72 -20.66 2.81
N SER A 152 14.99 -20.62 3.93
CA SER A 152 15.11 -21.64 4.97
C SER A 152 14.56 -22.99 4.49
N GLN A 153 15.29 -24.08 4.74
CA GLN A 153 14.79 -25.45 4.49
C GLN A 153 13.55 -25.79 5.32
N GLY A 154 13.32 -25.08 6.43
CA GLY A 154 12.12 -25.24 7.26
C GLY A 154 10.90 -24.49 6.74
N PHE A 155 11.05 -23.64 5.72
CA PHE A 155 9.92 -22.94 5.11
C PHE A 155 9.20 -23.85 4.13
N THR A 156 7.99 -24.28 4.48
CA THR A 156 7.16 -25.18 3.67
C THR A 156 6.03 -24.45 2.93
N GLY A 157 5.98 -23.12 3.02
CA GLY A 157 4.91 -22.28 2.48
C GLY A 157 4.32 -21.33 3.53
N GLY A 158 3.65 -20.28 3.06
CA GLY A 158 2.88 -19.37 3.92
C GLY A 158 1.47 -19.91 4.18
N VAL A 159 0.85 -19.44 5.27
CA VAL A 159 -0.57 -19.67 5.57
C VAL A 159 -1.30 -18.34 5.56
N PHE A 160 -2.57 -18.36 5.15
CA PHE A 160 -3.41 -17.17 5.11
C PHE A 160 -4.34 -17.13 6.31
N SER A 161 -4.44 -15.97 6.93
CA SER A 161 -5.57 -15.61 7.76
C SER A 161 -6.83 -15.53 6.89
N PRO A 162 -7.91 -16.24 7.25
CA PRO A 162 -9.17 -16.21 6.50
C PRO A 162 -9.89 -14.86 6.58
N GLU A 163 -9.48 -13.99 7.50
CA GLU A 163 -10.06 -12.66 7.71
C GLU A 163 -9.16 -11.56 7.14
N MET A 164 -7.86 -11.66 7.40
CA MET A 164 -6.92 -10.57 7.14
C MET A 164 -6.23 -10.65 5.78
N ASP A 165 -6.02 -11.86 5.25
CA ASP A 165 -5.22 -12.06 4.03
C ASP A 165 -6.06 -12.31 2.78
N LEU A 166 -7.36 -11.99 2.81
CA LEU A 166 -8.25 -12.16 1.65
C LEU A 166 -7.71 -11.43 0.39
N PRO A 167 -7.27 -10.16 0.46
CA PRO A 167 -6.71 -9.47 -0.70
C PRO A 167 -5.38 -10.08 -1.17
N THR A 168 -4.52 -10.51 -0.24
CA THR A 168 -3.23 -11.14 -0.54
C THR A 168 -3.42 -12.48 -1.25
N HIS A 169 -4.35 -13.31 -0.77
CA HIS A 169 -4.74 -14.55 -1.43
C HIS A 169 -5.35 -14.29 -2.82
N TYR A 170 -6.12 -13.21 -2.96
CA TYR A 170 -6.68 -12.79 -4.25
C TYR A 170 -5.59 -12.46 -5.28
N PHE A 171 -4.57 -11.69 -4.88
CA PHE A 171 -3.40 -11.40 -5.70
C PHE A 171 -2.64 -12.67 -6.10
N GLN A 172 -2.35 -13.57 -5.16
CA GLN A 172 -1.65 -14.81 -5.47
C GLN A 172 -2.45 -15.71 -6.42
N THR A 173 -3.78 -15.76 -6.27
CA THR A 173 -4.66 -16.48 -7.20
C THR A 173 -4.61 -15.89 -8.61
N TRP A 174 -4.70 -14.56 -8.72
CA TRP A 174 -4.57 -13.86 -10.01
C TRP A 174 -3.22 -14.18 -10.68
N LEU A 175 -2.13 -14.11 -9.91
CA LEU A 175 -0.79 -14.38 -10.41
C LEU A 175 -0.62 -15.82 -10.90
N ALA A 176 -1.12 -16.80 -10.12
CA ALA A 176 -1.08 -18.21 -10.51
C ALA A 176 -1.83 -18.46 -11.83
N GLN A 177 -2.95 -17.78 -12.05
CA GLN A 177 -3.68 -17.83 -13.32
C GLN A 177 -2.88 -17.25 -14.48
N GLN A 178 -2.16 -16.14 -14.28
CA GLN A 178 -1.30 -15.58 -15.34
C GLN A 178 -0.19 -16.56 -15.73
N LEU A 179 0.43 -17.22 -14.75
CA LEU A 179 1.47 -18.22 -15.01
C LEU A 179 0.93 -19.42 -15.79
N LYS A 180 -0.25 -19.93 -15.40
CA LYS A 180 -0.89 -21.05 -16.10
C LYS A 180 -1.23 -20.71 -17.55
N ASN A 181 -1.77 -19.52 -17.81
CA ASN A 181 -2.12 -19.10 -19.16
C ASN A 181 -0.88 -19.02 -20.07
N ILE A 182 0.27 -18.63 -19.53
CA ILE A 182 1.54 -18.63 -20.28
C ILE A 182 1.96 -20.06 -20.64
N GLU A 183 1.77 -21.04 -19.74
CA GLU A 183 2.08 -22.44 -20.02
C GLU A 183 1.14 -23.05 -21.08
N ASP A 184 -0.14 -22.66 -21.10
CA ASP A 184 -1.11 -23.15 -22.09
C ASP A 184 -0.89 -22.55 -23.49
N GLU A 185 -0.21 -21.40 -23.60
CA GLU A 185 0.12 -20.73 -24.87
C GLU A 185 1.49 -21.15 -25.46
N ALA A 186 2.34 -21.84 -24.69
CA ALA A 186 3.70 -22.25 -25.06
C ALA A 186 3.78 -23.65 -25.67
#